data_AF-A0A397BGZ8-F1
#
_entry.id   AF-A0A397BGZ8-F1
#
_cell.length_a   1.000
_cell.length_b   1.000
_cell.length_c   1.000
_cell.angle_alpha   90.00
_cell.angle_beta   90.00
_cell.angle_gamma   90.00
#
_symmetry.space_group_name_H-M   'P 1'
#
loop_
_entity.id
_entity.type
_entity.pdbx_description
1 polymer ?
#
loop_
_entity_poly.entity_id
_entity_poly.type
_entity_poly.pdbx_seq_one_letter_code
_entity_poly.pdbx_strand_id
1 'polypeptide(L)'
;MTTYNKVDNQGALMGNWVEEEALRRDTGSSRYKTWSPKEGMGRSHPRVIAHSDAVDAKEYKASSKVSSFADFAVPSTVGPRERRRLEELHAQAKAIKEHLHANGQDKDVSHESTNQASYKAYDPAYVAHGVVRVPPRGRGGFKVMTSIG
;
A
#
# COMPACT_ATOMS: atom_id res chain seq x y z
N MET A 1 -45.34 -18.48 49.15
CA MET A 1 -46.56 -19.31 49.05
C MET A 1 -47.30 -18.92 47.78
N THR A 2 -47.18 -19.68 46.68
CA THR A 2 -47.89 -19.43 45.41
C THR A 2 -49.11 -20.35 45.29
N THR A 3 -50.09 -20.14 46.16
CA THR A 3 -51.37 -20.91 46.15
C THR A 3 -52.36 -20.37 45.13
N TYR A 4 -52.18 -19.12 44.70
CA TYR A 4 -52.96 -18.43 43.67
C TYR A 4 -52.23 -18.46 42.31
N ASN A 5 -52.95 -18.18 41.22
CA ASN A 5 -52.44 -18.12 39.83
C ASN A 5 -51.89 -19.46 39.33
N LYS A 6 -52.70 -20.52 39.41
CA LYS A 6 -52.33 -21.87 38.95
C LYS A 6 -52.44 -22.06 37.43
N VAL A 7 -53.07 -21.11 36.75
CA VAL A 7 -53.28 -21.10 35.30
C VAL A 7 -52.69 -19.81 34.73
N ASP A 8 -52.24 -19.84 33.48
CA ASP A 8 -51.57 -18.72 32.79
C ASP A 8 -52.49 -17.54 32.41
N ASN A 9 -53.62 -17.41 33.10
CA ASN A 9 -54.57 -16.31 32.93
C ASN A 9 -54.20 -15.13 33.82
N GLN A 10 -54.81 -13.96 33.57
CA GLN A 10 -54.62 -12.80 34.45
C GLN A 10 -55.18 -13.15 35.83
N GLY A 11 -54.28 -13.35 36.78
CA GLY A 11 -54.57 -13.91 38.09
C GLY A 11 -54.77 -12.86 39.17
N ALA A 12 -54.89 -13.31 40.42
CA ALA A 12 -54.90 -12.45 41.59
C ALA A 12 -53.56 -11.73 41.77
N LEU A 13 -53.59 -10.49 42.25
CA LEU A 13 -52.43 -9.65 42.54
C LEU A 13 -51.73 -10.08 43.85
N MET A 14 -51.38 -11.36 43.94
CA MET A 14 -50.82 -12.00 45.13
C MET A 14 -49.46 -12.60 44.83
N GLY A 15 -48.46 -12.35 45.69
CA GLY A 15 -47.07 -12.80 45.47
C GLY A 15 -46.33 -11.92 44.46
N ASN A 16 -45.38 -12.50 43.72
CA ASN A 16 -44.60 -11.81 42.66
C ASN A 16 -45.41 -11.66 41.36
N TRP A 17 -46.67 -11.23 41.47
CA TRP A 17 -47.59 -11.14 40.33
C TRP A 17 -47.06 -10.20 39.23
N VAL A 18 -46.29 -9.16 39.60
CA VAL A 18 -45.69 -8.21 38.65
C VAL A 18 -44.66 -8.90 37.74
N GLU A 19 -43.75 -9.68 38.32
CA GLU A 19 -42.76 -10.44 37.54
C GLU A 19 -43.44 -11.53 36.70
N GLU A 20 -44.43 -12.22 37.27
CA GLU A 20 -45.22 -13.23 36.57
C GLU A 20 -45.98 -12.65 35.36
N GLU A 21 -46.51 -11.43 35.48
CA GLU A 21 -47.22 -10.76 34.40
C GLU A 21 -46.27 -10.24 33.32
N ALA A 22 -45.13 -9.67 33.69
CA ALA A 22 -44.08 -9.28 32.74
C ALA A 22 -43.56 -10.50 31.96
N LEU A 23 -43.27 -11.59 32.65
CA LEU A 23 -42.80 -12.84 32.05
C LEU A 23 -43.84 -13.46 31.12
N ARG A 24 -45.13 -13.38 31.49
CA ARG A 24 -46.25 -13.81 30.64
C ARG A 24 -46.39 -12.94 29.40
N ARG A 25 -46.23 -11.62 29.51
CA ARG A 25 -46.26 -10.70 28.38
C ARG A 25 -45.17 -11.05 27.35
N ASP A 26 -43.98 -11.39 27.81
CA ASP A 26 -42.83 -11.64 26.93
C ASP A 26 -42.76 -13.07 26.41
N THR A 27 -43.19 -14.06 27.20
CA THR A 27 -43.01 -15.49 26.88
C THR A 27 -44.30 -16.28 26.71
N GLY A 28 -45.45 -15.68 27.03
CA GLY A 28 -46.77 -16.33 27.03
C GLY A 28 -47.07 -17.19 28.25
N SER A 29 -46.12 -17.37 29.18
CA SER A 29 -46.30 -18.16 30.40
C SER A 29 -45.75 -17.45 31.63
N SER A 30 -46.54 -17.48 32.71
CA SER A 30 -46.27 -16.74 33.95
C SER A 30 -45.26 -17.43 34.87
N ARG A 31 -45.18 -18.76 34.79
CA ARG A 31 -44.35 -19.60 35.67
C ARG A 31 -43.65 -20.69 34.86
N TYR A 32 -43.59 -21.91 35.37
CA TYR A 32 -42.89 -23.02 34.73
C TYR A 32 -43.70 -23.61 33.58
N LYS A 33 -43.09 -23.68 32.39
CA LYS A 33 -43.62 -24.48 31.29
C LYS A 33 -43.13 -25.91 31.46
N THR A 34 -44.05 -26.85 31.64
CA THR A 34 -43.72 -28.28 31.68
C THR A 34 -43.19 -28.76 30.34
N TRP A 35 -42.22 -29.67 30.36
CA TRP A 35 -41.67 -30.28 29.16
C TRP A 35 -42.78 -30.87 28.28
N SER A 36 -42.78 -30.53 27.00
CA SER A 36 -43.66 -31.16 26.00
C SER A 36 -42.84 -31.82 24.89
N PRO A 37 -43.24 -32.98 24.35
CA PRO A 37 -42.51 -33.64 23.27
C PRO A 37 -42.37 -32.79 22.00
N LYS A 38 -43.30 -31.87 21.76
CA LYS A 38 -43.32 -31.01 20.56
C LYS A 38 -42.51 -29.73 20.72
N GLU A 39 -42.40 -29.19 21.94
CA GLU A 39 -41.82 -27.85 22.18
C GLU A 39 -40.64 -27.86 23.17
N GLY A 40 -40.29 -29.01 23.74
CA GLY A 40 -39.25 -29.16 24.75
C GLY A 40 -39.59 -28.43 26.06
N MET A 41 -38.56 -27.91 26.75
CA MET A 41 -38.68 -27.11 27.98
C MET A 41 -39.10 -25.64 27.73
N GLY A 42 -39.45 -25.27 26.49
CA GLY A 42 -39.69 -23.89 26.11
C GLY A 42 -38.41 -23.06 25.95
N ARG A 43 -38.56 -21.75 25.65
CA ARG A 43 -37.44 -20.81 25.47
C ARG A 43 -36.96 -20.29 26.82
N SER A 44 -35.73 -20.61 27.21
CA SER A 44 -35.10 -20.13 28.46
C SER A 44 -34.45 -18.76 28.33
N HIS A 45 -33.90 -18.43 27.15
CA HIS A 45 -33.19 -17.18 26.91
C HIS A 45 -33.94 -15.90 27.34
N PRO A 46 -35.22 -15.69 26.96
CA PRO A 46 -35.97 -14.49 27.37
C PRO A 46 -36.27 -14.42 28.88
N ARG A 47 -36.08 -15.51 29.62
CA ARG A 47 -36.41 -15.60 31.05
C ARG A 47 -35.21 -15.34 31.96
N VAL A 48 -33.99 -15.32 31.42
CA VAL A 48 -32.76 -15.34 32.22
C VAL A 48 -31.79 -14.20 31.86
N ILE A 49 -31.54 -13.93 30.57
CA ILE A 49 -30.43 -13.05 30.14
C ILE A 49 -30.89 -11.99 29.10
N ALA A 50 -32.13 -12.04 28.64
CA ALA A 50 -32.60 -11.06 27.66
C ALA A 50 -32.89 -9.70 28.32
N HIS A 51 -32.39 -8.63 27.69
CA HIS A 51 -32.67 -7.26 28.06
C HIS A 51 -33.33 -6.56 26.87
N SER A 52 -34.41 -5.82 27.10
CA SER A 52 -35.18 -5.15 26.03
C SER A 52 -34.42 -4.00 25.37
N ASP A 53 -33.42 -3.46 26.06
CA ASP A 53 -32.51 -2.39 25.65
C ASP A 53 -31.16 -2.93 25.15
N ALA A 54 -31.03 -4.25 24.96
CA ALA A 54 -29.81 -4.83 24.41
C ALA A 54 -29.56 -4.35 22.98
N VAL A 55 -28.29 -4.05 22.70
CA VAL A 55 -27.79 -3.66 21.38
C VAL A 55 -28.00 -4.81 20.39
N ASP A 56 -28.56 -4.53 19.22
CA ASP A 56 -28.74 -5.55 18.17
C ASP A 56 -27.36 -6.07 17.72
N ALA A 57 -27.28 -7.36 17.41
CA ALA A 57 -26.04 -7.99 16.96
C ALA A 57 -25.45 -7.34 15.69
N LYS A 58 -26.30 -6.66 14.91
CA LYS A 58 -25.89 -5.89 13.72
C LYS A 58 -25.07 -4.64 14.06
N GLU A 59 -25.24 -4.11 15.27
CA GLU A 59 -24.51 -2.94 15.75
C GLU A 59 -23.19 -3.32 16.41
N TYR A 60 -22.92 -4.62 16.58
CA TYR A 60 -21.64 -5.08 17.12
C TYR A 60 -20.50 -4.70 16.19
N LYS A 61 -19.64 -3.80 16.67
CA LYS A 61 -18.42 -3.37 15.98
C LYS A 61 -17.22 -3.70 16.85
N ALA A 62 -16.20 -4.31 16.24
CA ALA A 62 -14.92 -4.48 16.90
C ALA A 62 -14.34 -3.09 17.25
N SER A 63 -13.80 -2.92 18.45
CA SER A 63 -13.23 -1.63 18.90
C SER A 63 -12.21 -1.06 17.92
N SER A 64 -11.46 -1.91 17.21
CA SER A 64 -10.51 -1.50 16.18
C SER A 64 -11.14 -0.84 14.95
N LYS A 65 -12.43 -1.04 14.72
CA LYS A 65 -13.21 -0.50 13.59
C LYS A 65 -14.12 0.67 14.00
N VAL A 66 -14.18 1.02 15.29
CA VAL A 66 -15.07 2.08 15.80
C VAL A 66 -14.47 3.47 15.56
N SER A 67 -13.14 3.60 15.59
CA SER A 67 -12.44 4.86 15.31
C SER A 67 -11.58 4.73 14.06
N SER A 68 -11.93 5.47 13.01
CA SER A 68 -11.01 5.69 11.90
C SER A 68 -10.01 6.77 12.32
N PHE A 69 -8.70 6.47 12.30
CA PHE A 69 -7.69 7.47 12.61
C PHE A 69 -7.64 8.61 11.57
N ALA A 70 -8.23 8.37 10.39
CA ALA A 70 -8.28 9.32 9.29
C ALA A 70 -9.25 10.49 9.55
N ASP A 71 -10.26 10.29 10.40
CA ASP A 71 -11.23 11.35 10.74
C ASP A 71 -10.69 12.33 11.79
N PHE A 72 -9.54 12.04 12.40
CA PHE A 72 -8.81 13.01 13.19
C PHE A 72 -8.12 13.99 12.23
N ALA A 73 -8.82 15.07 11.90
CA ALA A 73 -8.26 16.16 11.13
C ALA A 73 -7.01 16.70 11.86
N VAL A 74 -5.83 16.36 11.35
CA VAL A 74 -4.57 16.97 11.79
C VAL A 74 -4.56 18.38 11.20
N PRO A 75 -4.66 19.44 12.02
CA PRO A 75 -4.62 20.79 11.50
C PRO A 75 -3.26 21.03 10.84
N SER A 76 -3.28 21.57 9.61
CA SER A 76 -2.04 21.97 8.95
C SER A 76 -1.42 23.13 9.73
N THR A 77 -0.16 22.97 10.13
CA THR A 77 0.61 24.00 10.85
C THR A 77 1.12 25.12 9.93
N VAL A 78 0.92 24.99 8.62
CA VAL A 78 1.54 25.85 7.59
C VAL A 78 0.45 26.62 6.84
N GLY A 79 0.59 27.94 6.77
CA GLY A 79 -0.34 28.78 6.02
C GLY A 79 -0.18 28.65 4.49
N PRO A 80 -1.17 29.06 3.68
CA PRO A 80 -1.13 28.89 2.22
C PRO A 80 0.10 29.53 1.54
N ARG A 81 0.51 30.72 2.02
CA ARG A 81 1.68 31.43 1.48
C ARG A 81 2.98 30.71 1.82
N GLU A 82 3.09 30.20 3.04
CA GLU A 82 4.26 29.47 3.49
C GLU A 82 4.37 28.12 2.78
N ARG A 83 3.24 27.45 2.56
CA ARG A 83 3.19 26.19 1.78
C ARG A 83 3.74 26.38 0.37
N ARG A 84 3.29 27.42 -0.34
CA ARG A 84 3.81 27.76 -1.67
C ARG A 84 5.31 28.03 -1.65
N ARG A 85 5.79 28.77 -0.65
CA ARG A 85 7.22 29.04 -0.47
C ARG A 85 8.02 27.76 -0.21
N LEU A 86 7.49 26.83 0.59
CA LEU A 86 8.12 25.52 0.84
C LEU A 86 8.18 24.66 -0.43
N GLU A 87 7.11 24.67 -1.24
CA GLU A 87 7.09 23.99 -2.55
C GLU A 87 8.17 24.56 -3.49
N GLU A 88 8.29 25.89 -3.57
CA GLU A 88 9.32 26.58 -4.37
C GLU A 88 10.74 26.27 -3.87
N LEU A 89 10.97 26.30 -2.56
CA LEU A 89 12.27 25.94 -1.96
C LEU A 89 12.63 24.47 -2.19
N HIS A 90 11.64 23.58 -2.12
CA HIS A 90 11.86 22.16 -2.39
C HIS A 90 12.26 21.91 -3.85
N ALA A 91 11.62 22.62 -4.79
CA ALA A 91 11.99 22.57 -6.20
C ALA A 91 13.42 23.10 -6.44
N GLN A 92 13.79 24.22 -5.81
CA GLN A 92 15.14 24.77 -5.90
C GLN A 92 16.19 23.82 -5.32
N ALA A 93 15.93 23.25 -4.14
CA ALA A 93 16.82 22.29 -3.51
C ALA A 93 17.03 21.04 -4.38
N LYS A 94 15.97 20.55 -5.03
CA LYS A 94 16.06 19.43 -5.98
C LYS A 94 16.95 19.77 -7.17
N ALA A 95 16.78 20.95 -7.77
CA ALA A 95 17.61 21.40 -8.90
C ALA A 95 19.09 21.53 -8.52
N ILE A 96 19.39 22.07 -7.34
CA ILE A 96 20.77 22.16 -6.82
C ILE A 96 21.37 20.77 -6.63
N LYS A 97 20.62 19.83 -6.05
CA LYS A 97 21.06 18.45 -5.85
C LYS A 97 21.40 17.78 -7.19
N GLU A 98 20.54 17.94 -8.20
CA GLU A 98 20.78 17.39 -9.54
C GLU A 98 22.03 17.99 -10.19
N HIS A 99 22.22 19.31 -10.09
CA HIS A 99 23.41 19.99 -10.61
C HIS A 99 24.70 19.54 -9.89
N LEU A 100 24.66 19.33 -8.58
CA LEU A 100 25.80 18.78 -7.82
C LEU A 100 26.11 17.33 -8.21
N HIS A 101 25.09 16.51 -8.47
CA HIS A 101 25.30 15.14 -8.96
C HIS A 101 25.90 15.13 -10.37
N ALA A 102 25.48 16.03 -11.26
CA ALA A 102 26.05 16.16 -12.60
C ALA A 102 27.53 16.58 -12.53
N ASN A 103 27.86 17.62 -11.76
CA ASN A 103 29.25 18.07 -11.59
C ASN A 103 30.14 17.08 -10.82
N GLY A 104 29.54 16.17 -10.04
CA GLY A 104 30.25 15.08 -9.37
C GLY A 104 30.58 13.89 -10.29
N GLN A 105 29.97 13.82 -11.48
CA GLN A 105 30.22 12.80 -12.50
C GLN A 105 31.22 13.22 -13.59
N ASP A 106 31.59 14.50 -13.69
CA ASP A 106 32.73 14.99 -14.47
C ASP A 106 34.07 14.65 -13.79
N LYS A 107 34.23 13.38 -13.39
CA LYS A 107 35.56 12.81 -13.31
C LYS A 107 35.85 12.33 -14.71
N ASP A 108 36.94 12.78 -15.32
CA ASP A 108 37.54 12.11 -16.48
C ASP A 108 37.85 10.67 -16.05
N VAL A 109 36.86 9.79 -16.14
CA VAL A 109 37.03 8.37 -15.90
C VAL A 109 37.80 7.88 -17.11
N SER A 110 39.09 7.63 -16.94
CA SER A 110 39.93 7.05 -17.98
C SER A 110 39.27 5.75 -18.47
N HIS A 111 38.66 5.81 -19.66
CA HIS A 111 37.90 4.68 -20.23
C HIS A 111 38.79 3.57 -20.78
N GLU A 112 40.08 3.83 -20.94
CA GLU A 112 41.06 2.88 -21.47
C GLU A 112 42.40 3.01 -20.75
N SER A 113 43.13 1.89 -20.65
CA SER A 113 44.50 1.88 -20.11
C SER A 113 45.46 2.61 -21.06
N THR A 114 46.58 3.13 -20.54
CA THR A 114 47.58 3.86 -21.32
C THR A 114 48.05 3.10 -22.57
N ASN A 115 48.13 1.77 -22.48
CA ASN A 115 48.52 0.92 -23.61
C ASN A 115 47.46 0.91 -24.71
N GLN A 116 46.17 0.85 -24.38
CA GLN A 116 45.09 0.90 -25.37
C GLN A 116 44.95 2.27 -26.03
N ALA A 117 45.17 3.35 -25.27
CA ALA A 117 45.18 4.71 -25.81
C ALA A 117 46.35 4.93 -26.79
N SER A 118 47.52 4.38 -26.47
CA SER A 118 48.77 4.63 -27.22
C SER A 118 48.89 3.81 -28.50
N TYR A 119 48.28 2.61 -28.55
CA TYR A 119 48.35 1.71 -29.70
C TYR A 119 46.98 1.53 -30.34
N LYS A 120 46.61 2.49 -31.19
CA LYS A 120 45.40 2.38 -32.04
C LYS A 120 45.82 1.90 -33.43
N ALA A 121 45.04 0.98 -33.99
CA ALA A 121 45.29 0.46 -35.34
C ALA A 121 45.25 1.62 -36.34
N TYR A 122 46.35 1.81 -37.07
CA TYR A 122 46.43 2.84 -38.11
C TYR A 122 45.71 2.37 -39.36
N ASP A 123 45.09 3.30 -40.10
CA ASP A 123 44.42 2.99 -41.36
C ASP A 123 45.46 2.58 -42.43
N PRO A 124 45.44 1.32 -42.90
CA PRO A 124 46.45 0.83 -43.83
C PRO A 124 46.34 1.41 -45.24
N ALA A 125 45.33 2.25 -45.53
CA ALA A 125 45.07 2.81 -46.86
C ALA A 125 46.28 3.54 -47.50
N TYR A 126 47.23 4.02 -46.69
CA TYR A 126 48.42 4.72 -47.16
C TYR A 126 49.75 4.00 -46.87
N VAL A 127 49.71 2.74 -46.38
CA VAL A 127 50.91 1.96 -46.09
C VAL A 127 51.31 1.17 -47.34
N ALA A 128 52.29 1.68 -48.08
CA ALA A 128 52.92 0.92 -49.16
C ALA A 128 53.72 -0.24 -48.57
N HIS A 129 53.16 -1.44 -48.54
CA HIS A 129 53.86 -2.65 -48.09
C HIS A 129 55.05 -2.95 -49.01
N GLY A 130 56.26 -2.67 -48.55
CA GLY A 130 57.51 -2.84 -49.31
C GLY A 130 57.98 -4.29 -49.51
N VAL A 131 57.11 -5.30 -49.35
CA VAL A 131 57.49 -6.71 -49.55
C VAL A 131 57.05 -7.15 -50.94
N VAL A 132 57.89 -6.84 -51.93
CA VAL A 132 57.83 -7.50 -53.24
C VAL A 132 58.98 -8.49 -53.28
N ARG A 133 58.71 -9.78 -53.58
CA ARG A 133 59.74 -10.84 -53.73
C ARG A 133 60.74 -10.58 -54.88
N VAL A 134 60.63 -9.45 -55.58
CA VAL A 134 61.54 -8.96 -56.63
C VAL A 134 61.72 -7.44 -56.44
N PRO A 135 62.94 -6.88 -56.48
CA PRO A 135 63.16 -5.46 -56.24
C PRO A 135 62.41 -4.59 -57.27
N PRO A 136 61.66 -3.56 -56.85
CA PRO A 136 60.80 -2.76 -57.73
C PRO A 136 61.57 -1.82 -58.68
N ARG A 137 62.89 -1.90 -58.76
CA ARG A 137 63.74 -1.07 -59.64
C ARG A 137 64.82 -1.90 -60.31
N GLY A 138 64.62 -2.23 -61.59
CA GLY A 138 65.71 -2.59 -62.51
C GLY A 138 66.50 -1.34 -62.93
N ARG A 139 67.79 -1.49 -63.30
CA ARG A 139 68.67 -0.39 -63.75
C ARG A 139 68.00 0.40 -64.87
N GLY A 140 67.50 1.61 -64.58
CA GLY A 140 67.02 2.56 -65.61
C GLY A 140 65.60 3.13 -65.45
N GLY A 141 64.98 3.05 -64.27
CA GLY A 141 63.61 3.54 -64.07
C GLY A 141 63.44 5.07 -64.12
N PHE A 142 63.16 5.62 -65.31
CA PHE A 142 62.46 6.90 -65.48
C PHE A 142 61.60 6.85 -66.75
N LYS A 143 60.27 6.97 -66.60
CA LYS A 143 59.35 7.17 -67.73
C LYS A 143 59.18 8.68 -67.90
N VAL A 144 59.89 9.25 -68.87
CA VAL A 144 59.78 10.67 -69.23
C VAL A 144 58.49 10.87 -70.04
N MET A 145 57.58 11.69 -69.51
CA MET A 145 56.50 12.36 -70.24
C MET A 145 56.64 13.84 -69.86
N THR A 146 56.67 14.88 -70.69
CA THR A 146 56.63 15.20 -72.14
C THR A 146 56.74 16.75 -72.17
N SER A 147 57.46 17.39 -73.11
CA SER A 147 57.02 18.69 -73.71
C SER A 147 57.87 19.08 -74.94
N ILE A 148 57.27 19.01 -76.14
CA ILE A 148 56.88 20.10 -77.08
C ILE A 148 58.04 20.71 -77.89
N GLY A 149 57.97 20.56 -79.21
CA GLY A 149 58.83 21.15 -80.24
C GLY A 149 58.62 20.47 -81.58
#